data_AF-B9SSB4-F1
#
_entry.id   AF-B9SSB4-F1
#
_cell.length_a   1.000
_cell.length_b   1.000
_cell.length_c   1.000
_cell.angle_alpha   90.00
_cell.angle_beta   90.00
_cell.angle_gamma   90.00
#
_symmetry.space_group_name_H-M   'P 1'
#
loop_
_entity.id
_entity.type
_entity.pdbx_description
1 polymer ?
#
loop_
_entity_poly.entity_id
_entity_poly.type
_entity_poly.pdbx_seq_one_letter_code
_entity_poly.pdbx_strand_id
1 'polypeptide(L)'
;MTSIALDTISATESISDGHTIISAGGSFELGFFSLGNSKYYLGIWFKKISHGTVAWVANRETPLTNSSGVLKFDDSGKLVLLNHDNLILWSSNISREVQNPVAQLLDSGNLVIRDENDINSENHLWQSFHHPDQTFLPGMKIGRLADGLEVQLSSWKSADDPSQGDLTFSSIPVGYRLSSHGIQV
;
A
#
# COMPACT_ATOMS: atom_id res chain seq x y z
N MET A 1 -8.48 -24.16 -17.59
CA MET A 1 -7.58 -23.06 -18.00
C MET A 1 -7.30 -22.23 -16.76
N THR A 2 -6.12 -22.37 -16.17
CA THR A 2 -5.64 -21.47 -15.12
C THR A 2 -5.34 -20.13 -15.79
N SER A 3 -6.15 -19.10 -15.50
CA SER A 3 -5.78 -17.72 -15.82
C SER A 3 -4.48 -17.43 -15.07
N ILE A 4 -3.38 -17.17 -15.76
CA ILE A 4 -2.18 -16.64 -15.12
C ILE A 4 -2.59 -15.26 -14.64
N ALA A 5 -2.80 -15.11 -13.33
CA ALA A 5 -3.02 -13.80 -12.77
C ALA A 5 -1.70 -13.03 -12.83
N LEU A 6 -1.75 -11.81 -13.35
CA LEU A 6 -0.60 -10.91 -13.34
C LEU A 6 -0.39 -10.47 -11.88
N ASP A 7 0.85 -10.58 -11.41
CA ASP A 7 1.31 -10.06 -10.11
C ASP A 7 1.95 -8.68 -10.24
N THR A 8 1.99 -8.14 -11.47
CA THR A 8 2.67 -6.89 -11.81
C THR A 8 1.76 -5.87 -12.51
N ILE A 9 2.14 -4.61 -12.40
CA ILE A 9 1.68 -3.48 -13.22
C ILE A 9 2.93 -2.87 -13.84
N SER A 10 3.00 -2.81 -15.17
CA SER A 10 4.07 -2.12 -15.91
C SER A 10 3.75 -0.64 -16.11
N ALA A 11 4.73 0.14 -16.58
CA ALA A 11 4.60 1.56 -16.87
C ALA A 11 3.45 1.92 -17.82
N THR A 12 3.06 1.00 -18.71
CA THR A 12 1.99 1.21 -19.70
C THR A 12 0.63 0.70 -19.25
N GLU A 13 0.55 0.05 -18.09
CA GLU A 13 -0.66 -0.57 -17.56
C GLU A 13 -1.31 0.29 -16.48
N SER A 14 -2.60 0.02 -16.25
CA SER A 14 -3.37 0.64 -15.19
C SER A 14 -4.38 -0.34 -14.62
N ILE A 15 -4.68 -0.22 -13.34
CA ILE A 15 -5.78 -0.94 -12.69
C ILE A 15 -6.91 0.04 -12.42
N SER A 16 -8.13 -0.34 -12.80
CA SER A 16 -9.38 0.33 -12.43
C SER A 16 -10.23 -0.58 -11.55
N ASP A 17 -11.33 -0.05 -11.01
CA ASP A 17 -12.32 -0.88 -10.31
C ASP A 17 -12.76 -2.09 -11.15
N GLY A 18 -12.97 -3.22 -10.49
CA GLY A 18 -13.24 -4.52 -11.12
C GLY A 18 -12.01 -5.29 -11.64
N HIS A 19 -10.83 -4.67 -11.69
CA HIS A 19 -9.57 -5.34 -12.06
C HIS A 19 -8.64 -5.48 -10.84
N THR A 20 -7.88 -6.57 -10.80
CA THR A 20 -6.95 -6.87 -9.70
C THR A 20 -5.63 -7.45 -10.22
N ILE A 21 -4.59 -7.36 -9.40
CA ILE A 21 -3.40 -8.21 -9.52
C ILE A 21 -3.34 -9.15 -8.33
N ILE A 22 -2.76 -10.33 -8.54
CA ILE A 22 -2.72 -11.40 -7.53
C ILE A 22 -1.28 -11.84 -7.38
N SER A 23 -0.81 -11.99 -6.14
CA SER A 23 0.54 -12.48 -5.87
C SER A 23 0.77 -13.85 -6.53
N ALA A 24 2.00 -14.16 -6.92
CA ALA A 24 2.31 -15.37 -7.70
C ALA A 24 1.78 -16.68 -7.08
N GLY A 25 1.86 -16.84 -5.76
CA GLY A 25 1.33 -17.96 -4.99
C GLY A 25 -0.16 -17.85 -4.62
N GLY A 26 -0.84 -16.79 -5.06
CA GLY A 26 -2.27 -16.56 -4.88
C GLY A 26 -2.68 -16.27 -3.44
N SER A 27 -1.77 -15.77 -2.62
CA SER A 27 -2.02 -15.52 -1.19
C SER A 27 -2.61 -14.13 -0.95
N PHE A 28 -2.17 -13.13 -1.73
CA PHE A 28 -2.61 -11.75 -1.63
C PHE A 28 -3.17 -11.26 -2.96
N GLU A 29 -4.08 -10.30 -2.88
CA GLU A 29 -4.70 -9.64 -4.04
C GLU A 29 -4.79 -8.14 -3.78
N LEU A 30 -4.46 -7.34 -4.79
CA LEU A 30 -4.54 -5.89 -4.78
C LEU A 30 -5.67 -5.45 -5.72
N GLY A 31 -6.50 -4.52 -5.27
CA GLY A 31 -7.52 -3.90 -6.10
C GLY A 31 -8.37 -2.89 -5.34
N PHE A 32 -9.47 -2.49 -5.98
CA PHE A 32 -10.43 -1.55 -5.42
C PHE A 32 -11.49 -2.27 -4.58
N PHE A 33 -11.90 -1.65 -3.48
CA PHE A 33 -12.97 -2.13 -2.62
C PHE A 33 -13.73 -0.97 -1.96
N SER A 34 -14.91 -1.26 -1.42
CA SER A 34 -15.72 -0.33 -0.63
C SER A 34 -16.13 -0.98 0.70
N LEU A 35 -16.25 -0.16 1.74
CA LEU A 35 -16.68 -0.56 3.08
C LEU A 35 -18.14 -0.15 3.39
N GLY A 36 -18.95 0.14 2.37
CA GLY A 36 -20.40 0.33 2.52
C GLY A 36 -20.89 1.78 2.71
N ASN A 37 -20.01 2.77 2.56
CA ASN A 37 -20.29 4.21 2.76
C ASN A 37 -20.07 5.06 1.50
N SER A 38 -20.17 4.46 0.31
CA SER A 38 -19.84 5.10 -0.98
C SER A 38 -18.41 5.64 -1.08
N LYS A 39 -17.54 5.29 -0.13
CA LYS A 39 -16.10 5.50 -0.23
C LYS A 39 -15.44 4.29 -0.85
N TYR A 40 -14.48 4.54 -1.72
CA TYR A 40 -13.69 3.51 -2.39
C TYR A 40 -12.21 3.67 -2.02
N TYR A 41 -11.56 2.52 -1.88
CA TYR A 41 -10.19 2.41 -1.45
C TYR A 41 -9.44 1.46 -2.37
N LEU A 42 -8.18 1.73 -2.59
CA LEU A 42 -7.22 0.79 -3.13
C LEU A 42 -6.54 0.08 -1.97
N GLY A 43 -6.53 -1.25 -1.97
CA GLY A 43 -5.88 -2.01 -0.90
C GLY A 43 -5.57 -3.44 -1.26
N ILE A 44 -4.88 -4.09 -0.33
CA ILE A 44 -4.42 -5.48 -0.42
C ILE A 44 -5.20 -6.31 0.59
N TRP A 45 -5.72 -7.46 0.19
CA TRP A 45 -6.40 -8.41 1.08
C TRP A 45 -5.87 -9.83 0.94
N PHE A 46 -6.15 -10.65 1.96
CA PHE A 46 -5.88 -12.08 1.91
C PHE A 46 -6.87 -12.77 0.96
N LYS A 47 -6.39 -13.28 -0.17
CA LYS A 47 -7.24 -13.87 -1.22
C LYS A 47 -7.92 -15.17 -0.78
N LYS A 48 -7.23 -15.98 0.02
CA LYS A 48 -7.65 -17.33 0.43
C LYS A 48 -8.60 -17.35 1.64
N ILE A 49 -8.77 -16.22 2.32
CA ILE A 49 -9.63 -16.12 3.50
C ILE A 49 -10.98 -15.55 3.05
N SER A 50 -12.06 -16.31 3.23
CA SER A 50 -13.41 -15.84 2.92
C SER A 50 -13.72 -14.58 3.75
N HIS A 51 -14.16 -13.52 3.07
CA HIS A 51 -14.40 -12.16 3.59
C HIS A 51 -13.13 -11.33 3.84
N GLY A 52 -12.55 -10.78 2.77
CA GLY A 52 -12.13 -9.39 2.69
C GLY A 52 -11.25 -8.84 3.81
N THR A 53 -10.42 -9.66 4.43
CA THR A 53 -9.51 -9.19 5.48
C THR A 53 -8.46 -8.31 4.80
N VAL A 54 -8.63 -7.00 4.93
CA VAL A 54 -7.75 -6.00 4.34
C VAL A 54 -6.48 -5.94 5.16
N ALA A 55 -5.34 -6.16 4.50
CA ALA A 55 -4.02 -6.11 5.10
C ALA A 55 -3.36 -4.74 4.95
N TRP A 56 -3.75 -3.95 3.93
CA TRP A 56 -3.18 -2.64 3.64
C TRP A 56 -4.10 -1.79 2.76
N VAL A 57 -4.10 -0.47 2.93
CA VAL A 57 -4.93 0.51 2.23
C VAL A 57 -4.07 1.71 1.82
N ALA A 58 -3.95 1.96 0.52
CA ALA A 58 -3.15 3.06 -0.01
C ALA A 58 -3.69 4.43 0.43
N ASN A 59 -4.96 4.68 0.11
CA ASN A 59 -5.61 5.98 0.24
C ASN A 59 -6.53 6.05 1.47
N ARG A 60 -6.06 5.52 2.61
CA ARG A 60 -6.86 5.42 3.83
C ARG A 60 -7.37 6.75 4.37
N GLU A 61 -6.62 7.84 4.17
CA GLU A 61 -6.99 9.20 4.59
C GLU A 61 -7.82 9.96 3.54
N THR A 62 -7.61 9.65 2.26
CA THR A 62 -8.21 10.34 1.11
C THR A 62 -8.98 9.35 0.24
N PRO A 63 -10.18 8.91 0.69
CA PRO A 63 -11.01 7.98 -0.06
C PRO A 63 -11.45 8.55 -1.42
N LEU A 64 -11.67 7.66 -2.37
CA LEU A 64 -12.43 7.98 -3.58
C LEU A 64 -13.92 8.10 -3.23
N THR A 65 -14.63 8.98 -3.91
CA THR A 65 -16.08 9.20 -3.72
C THR A 65 -16.96 8.36 -4.65
N ASN A 66 -16.35 7.60 -5.56
CA ASN A 66 -17.00 6.68 -6.49
C ASN A 66 -15.98 5.64 -7.01
N SER A 67 -16.44 4.70 -7.85
CA SER A 67 -15.64 3.61 -8.41
C SER A 67 -14.75 3.99 -9.60
N SER A 68 -14.58 5.28 -9.91
CA SER A 68 -13.81 5.72 -11.09
C SER A 68 -12.30 5.88 -10.83
N GLY A 69 -11.78 5.20 -9.79
CA GLY A 69 -10.37 5.24 -9.43
C GLY A 69 -9.49 4.54 -10.46
N VAL A 70 -8.30 5.10 -10.70
CA VAL A 70 -7.29 4.48 -11.58
C VAL A 70 -5.93 4.50 -10.90
N LEU A 71 -5.32 3.33 -10.75
CA LEU A 71 -3.94 3.15 -10.32
C LEU A 71 -3.05 2.97 -11.54
N LYS A 72 -2.03 3.80 -11.70
CA LYS A 72 -1.05 3.69 -12.81
C LYS A 72 0.27 4.35 -12.45
N PHE A 73 1.28 4.19 -13.30
CA PHE A 73 2.48 5.03 -13.22
C PHE A 73 2.23 6.41 -13.85
N ASP A 74 2.83 7.45 -13.25
CA ASP A 74 3.00 8.75 -13.90
C ASP A 74 4.26 8.79 -14.77
N ASP A 75 4.46 9.89 -15.49
CA ASP A 75 5.60 10.05 -16.43
C ASP A 75 6.97 10.07 -15.71
N SER A 76 6.98 10.29 -14.39
CA SER A 76 8.19 10.23 -13.55
C SER A 76 8.44 8.83 -12.98
N GLY A 77 7.53 7.89 -13.19
CA GLY A 77 7.59 6.52 -12.70
C GLY A 77 7.10 6.34 -11.25
N LYS A 78 6.37 7.30 -10.69
CA LYS A 78 5.66 7.14 -9.42
C LYS A 78 4.36 6.38 -9.64
N LEU A 79 4.05 5.44 -8.76
CA LEU A 79 2.75 4.81 -8.76
C LEU A 79 1.74 5.79 -8.13
N VAL A 80 0.71 6.17 -8.87
CA VAL A 80 -0.28 7.18 -8.47
C VAL A 80 -1.69 6.62 -8.53
N LEU A 81 -2.51 7.01 -7.57
CA LEU A 81 -3.95 6.79 -7.58
C LEU A 81 -4.67 8.08 -7.97
N LEU A 82 -5.42 8.03 -9.07
CA LEU A 82 -6.19 9.15 -9.61
C LEU A 82 -7.69 8.95 -9.37
N ASN A 83 -8.42 10.05 -9.18
CA ASN A 83 -9.87 10.08 -9.29
C ASN A 83 -10.33 10.40 -10.74
N HIS A 84 -11.64 10.52 -10.96
CA HIS A 84 -12.19 10.83 -12.29
C HIS A 84 -11.78 12.20 -12.86
N ASP A 85 -11.38 13.14 -12.01
CA ASP A 85 -10.90 14.47 -12.40
C ASP A 85 -9.38 14.49 -12.66
N ASN A 86 -8.73 13.33 -12.64
CA ASN A 86 -7.27 13.17 -12.70
C ASN A 86 -6.52 13.85 -11.54
N LEU A 87 -7.17 14.03 -10.38
CA LEU A 87 -6.51 14.46 -9.15
C LEU A 87 -5.81 13.27 -8.51
N ILE A 88 -4.54 13.47 -8.12
CA ILE A 88 -3.76 12.47 -7.39
C ILE A 88 -4.24 12.45 -5.93
N LEU A 89 -4.83 11.32 -5.51
CA LEU A 89 -5.27 11.11 -4.13
C LEU A 89 -4.22 10.41 -3.27
N TRP A 90 -3.32 9.65 -3.90
CA TRP A 90 -2.21 8.95 -3.27
C TRP A 90 -1.07 8.73 -4.26
N SER A 91 0.17 8.68 -3.77
CA SER A 91 1.32 8.29 -4.58
C SER A 91 2.42 7.62 -3.75
N SER A 92 3.25 6.80 -4.38
CA SER A 92 4.37 6.11 -3.73
C SER A 92 5.52 7.04 -3.31
N ASN A 93 5.52 8.31 -3.72
CA ASN A 93 6.54 9.30 -3.33
C ASN A 93 8.01 8.84 -3.50
N ILE A 94 8.32 8.08 -4.55
CA ILE A 94 9.73 7.74 -4.87
C ILE A 94 10.55 9.00 -5.13
N SER A 95 11.80 9.00 -4.69
CA SER A 95 12.68 10.18 -4.66
C SER A 95 13.43 10.44 -5.97
N ARG A 96 13.39 9.52 -6.91
CA ARG A 96 14.06 9.61 -8.23
C ARG A 96 13.11 9.19 -9.35
N GLU A 97 13.37 9.69 -10.55
CA GLU A 97 12.68 9.25 -11.75
C GLU A 97 13.15 7.86 -12.17
N VAL A 98 12.23 7.08 -12.75
CA VAL A 98 12.47 5.70 -13.18
C VAL A 98 11.85 5.52 -14.55
N GLN A 99 12.64 5.04 -15.51
CA GLN A 99 12.20 4.94 -16.90
C GLN A 99 11.34 3.69 -17.15
N ASN A 100 11.62 2.59 -16.46
CA ASN A 100 10.89 1.33 -16.62
C ASN A 100 10.43 0.80 -15.26
N PRO A 101 9.54 1.52 -14.56
CA PRO A 101 9.04 1.10 -13.27
C PRO A 101 8.07 -0.08 -13.43
N VAL A 102 8.14 -1.01 -12.48
CA VAL A 102 7.18 -2.10 -12.32
C VAL A 102 6.74 -2.13 -10.87
N ALA A 103 5.42 -2.16 -10.66
CA ALA A 103 4.83 -2.46 -9.36
C ALA A 103 4.57 -3.97 -9.30
N GLN A 104 4.96 -4.63 -8.22
CA GLN A 104 4.78 -6.08 -8.06
C GLN A 104 4.21 -6.41 -6.68
N LEU A 105 3.17 -7.25 -6.64
CA LEU A 105 2.61 -7.77 -5.41
C LEU A 105 3.29 -9.10 -5.05
N LEU A 106 4.14 -9.09 -4.02
CA LEU A 106 4.86 -10.26 -3.56
C LEU A 106 3.96 -11.20 -2.73
N ASP A 107 4.35 -12.48 -2.63
CA ASP A 107 3.65 -13.47 -1.79
C ASP A 107 3.71 -13.19 -0.28
N SER A 108 4.56 -12.26 0.14
CA SER A 108 4.55 -11.71 1.50
C SER A 108 3.39 -10.74 1.74
N GLY A 109 2.73 -10.26 0.69
CA GLY A 109 1.76 -9.15 0.73
C GLY A 109 2.40 -7.77 0.59
N ASN A 110 3.72 -7.70 0.40
CA ASN A 110 4.42 -6.46 0.14
C ASN A 110 4.22 -6.04 -1.32
N LEU A 111 3.66 -4.85 -1.53
CA LEU A 111 3.62 -4.20 -2.84
C LEU A 111 4.92 -3.41 -2.99
N VAL A 112 5.73 -3.76 -3.97
CA VAL A 112 7.03 -3.13 -4.21
C VAL A 112 7.06 -2.43 -5.56
N ILE A 113 7.83 -1.35 -5.65
CA ILE A 113 8.19 -0.72 -6.92
C ILE A 113 9.67 -0.98 -7.17
N ARG A 114 10.01 -1.47 -8.36
CA ARG A 114 11.38 -1.71 -8.81
C ARG A 114 11.57 -1.21 -10.23
N ASP A 115 12.81 -0.98 -10.63
CA ASP A 115 13.15 -0.79 -12.05
C ASP A 115 13.25 -2.18 -12.70
N GLU A 116 12.55 -2.37 -13.81
CA GLU A 116 12.55 -3.63 -14.55
C GLU A 116 13.95 -4.01 -15.06
N ASN A 117 14.80 -3.03 -15.34
CA ASN A 117 16.15 -3.26 -15.84
C ASN A 117 17.19 -3.44 -14.73
N ASP A 118 16.82 -3.31 -13.46
CA ASP A 118 17.75 -3.56 -12.37
C ASP A 118 18.07 -5.05 -12.28
N ILE A 119 19.37 -5.37 -12.25
CA ILE A 119 19.88 -6.74 -12.13
C ILE A 119 19.54 -7.31 -10.74
N ASN A 120 19.42 -6.44 -9.74
CA ASN A 120 19.04 -6.82 -8.38
C ASN A 120 17.54 -6.59 -8.17
N SER A 121 16.76 -7.67 -8.28
CA SER A 121 15.31 -7.63 -8.06
C SER A 121 14.88 -7.18 -6.67
N GLU A 122 15.77 -7.25 -5.68
CA GLU A 122 15.52 -6.81 -4.30
C GLU A 122 15.77 -5.31 -4.08
N ASN A 123 16.25 -4.58 -5.10
CA ASN A 123 16.49 -3.14 -5.02
C ASN A 123 15.17 -2.37 -5.16
N HIS A 124 14.32 -2.47 -4.13
CA HIS A 124 13.03 -1.82 -4.12
C HIS A 124 13.16 -0.31 -3.91
N LEU A 125 12.50 0.45 -4.79
CA LEU A 125 12.42 1.91 -4.75
C LEU A 125 11.34 2.39 -3.78
N TRP A 126 10.32 1.57 -3.58
CA TRP A 126 9.22 1.80 -2.63
C TRP A 126 8.63 0.46 -2.20
N GLN A 127 8.10 0.40 -0.98
CA GLN A 127 7.50 -0.80 -0.39
C GLN A 127 6.30 -0.44 0.49
N SER A 128 5.18 -1.15 0.36
CA SER A 128 4.02 -0.96 1.25
C SER A 128 4.34 -1.29 2.71
N PHE A 129 5.29 -2.22 2.94
CA PHE A 129 5.74 -2.59 4.29
C PHE A 129 6.42 -1.43 5.06
N HIS A 130 6.86 -0.39 4.35
CA HIS A 130 7.40 0.83 4.96
C HIS A 130 6.31 1.86 5.32
N HIS A 131 5.06 1.64 4.88
CA HIS A 131 3.91 2.51 5.10
C HIS A 131 2.70 1.69 5.56
N PRO A 132 2.77 1.03 6.72
CA PRO A 132 1.75 0.06 7.10
C PRO A 132 0.53 0.71 7.77
N ASP A 133 -0.54 -0.09 7.88
CA ASP A 133 -1.76 0.31 8.57
C ASP A 133 -1.88 -0.35 9.94
N GLN A 134 -2.97 -1.10 10.17
CA GLN A 134 -3.23 -1.79 11.44
C GLN A 134 -2.70 -3.23 11.47
N THR A 135 -2.27 -3.77 10.33
CA THR A 135 -1.90 -5.18 10.19
C THR A 135 -0.38 -5.36 10.11
N PHE A 136 0.15 -6.24 10.96
CA PHE A 136 1.52 -6.72 10.88
C PHE A 136 1.58 -8.03 10.10
N LEU A 137 2.37 -8.06 9.03
CA LEU A 137 2.61 -9.23 8.19
C LEU A 137 4.04 -9.77 8.39
N PRO A 138 4.27 -11.08 8.18
CA PRO A 138 5.61 -11.64 8.22
C PRO A 138 6.59 -10.91 7.29
N GLY A 139 7.76 -10.53 7.83
CA GLY A 139 8.80 -9.80 7.09
C GLY A 139 8.76 -8.28 7.24
N MET A 140 7.68 -7.72 7.81
CA MET A 140 7.63 -6.29 8.15
C MET A 140 8.62 -5.93 9.26
N LYS A 141 9.16 -4.71 9.18
CA LYS A 141 10.02 -4.11 10.21
C LYS A 141 9.28 -2.96 10.86
N ILE A 142 9.24 -2.92 12.20
CA ILE A 142 8.62 -1.85 12.98
C ILE A 142 9.71 -1.10 13.75
N GLY A 143 9.59 0.22 13.84
CA GLY A 143 10.56 1.12 14.44
C GLY A 143 11.32 1.94 13.41
N ARG A 144 12.46 2.51 13.82
CA ARG A 144 13.29 3.34 12.96
C ARG A 144 14.20 2.48 12.07
N LEU A 145 14.06 2.63 10.76
CA LEU A 145 14.88 1.95 9.75
C LEU A 145 16.24 2.66 9.57
N ALA A 146 17.16 2.00 8.85
CA ALA A 146 18.53 2.48 8.65
C ALA A 146 18.62 3.79 7.86
N ASP A 147 17.65 4.06 6.99
CA ASP A 147 17.48 5.32 6.25
C ASP A 147 16.82 6.43 7.09
N GLY A 148 16.44 6.11 8.34
CA GLY A 148 15.81 7.03 9.27
C GLY A 148 14.28 7.03 9.22
N LEU A 149 13.64 6.27 8.32
CA LEU A 149 12.19 6.16 8.26
C LEU A 149 11.63 5.53 9.54
N GLU A 150 10.62 6.16 10.14
CA GLU A 150 9.91 5.61 11.29
C GLU A 150 8.69 4.81 10.82
N VAL A 151 8.70 3.51 11.07
CA VAL A 151 7.60 2.61 10.71
C VAL A 151 6.82 2.23 11.96
N GLN A 152 5.53 2.51 11.96
CA GLN A 152 4.60 2.19 13.04
C GLN A 152 3.27 1.74 12.48
N LEU A 153 2.56 0.89 13.22
CA LEU A 153 1.19 0.52 12.92
C LEU A 153 0.23 1.51 13.57
N SER A 154 -0.91 1.74 12.93
CA SER A 154 -2.01 2.51 13.49
C SER A 154 -3.34 1.82 13.22
N SER A 155 -4.21 1.76 14.24
CA SER A 155 -5.53 1.17 14.07
C SER A 155 -6.34 1.91 13.00
N TRP A 156 -7.34 1.25 12.45
CA TRP A 156 -8.43 1.96 11.79
C TRP A 156 -9.24 2.73 12.82
N LYS A 157 -9.95 3.77 12.36
CA LYS A 157 -10.83 4.59 13.20
C LYS A 157 -12.10 3.83 13.57
N SER A 158 -12.64 3.03 12.64
CA SER A 158 -13.75 2.10 12.87
C SER A 158 -13.68 0.94 11.87
N ALA A 159 -14.63 0.00 11.94
CA ALA A 159 -14.68 -1.15 11.02
C ALA A 159 -14.92 -0.75 9.55
N ASP A 160 -15.50 0.43 9.32
CA ASP A 160 -15.89 0.98 8.02
C ASP A 160 -15.11 2.25 7.63
N ASP A 161 -14.18 2.72 8.49
CA ASP A 161 -13.32 3.86 8.24
C ASP A 161 -11.84 3.51 8.50
N PRO A 162 -11.06 3.26 7.42
CA PRO A 162 -9.67 2.86 7.53
C PRO A 162 -8.73 4.01 7.86
N SER A 163 -9.21 5.27 7.94
CA SER A 163 -8.37 6.39 8.36
C SER A 163 -7.69 6.10 9.70
N GLN A 164 -6.58 6.76 9.99
CA GLN A 164 -5.84 6.58 11.24
C GLN A 164 -6.75 6.76 12.46
N GLY A 165 -6.82 5.72 13.29
CA GLY A 165 -7.45 5.73 14.60
C GLY A 165 -6.48 6.10 15.71
N ASP A 166 -6.94 5.97 16.95
CA ASP A 166 -6.24 6.51 18.12
C ASP A 166 -5.14 5.58 18.67
N LEU A 167 -5.11 4.31 18.23
CA LEU A 167 -4.12 3.34 18.72
C LEU A 167 -2.95 3.24 17.76
N THR A 168 -1.73 3.30 18.30
CA THR A 168 -0.49 3.11 17.56
C THR A 168 0.37 2.04 18.21
N PHE A 169 1.16 1.34 17.39
CA PHE A 169 2.16 0.38 17.85
C PHE A 169 3.48 0.63 17.13
N SER A 170 4.53 0.92 17.90
CA SER A 170 5.86 1.20 17.38
C SER A 170 6.95 0.59 18.26
N SER A 171 8.14 0.42 17.67
CA SER A 171 9.35 0.05 18.42
C SER A 171 10.17 1.32 18.62
N ILE A 172 10.45 1.65 19.88
CA ILE A 172 11.24 2.82 20.25
C ILE A 172 12.66 2.34 20.62
N PRO A 173 13.71 2.83 19.96
CA PRO A 173 15.08 2.49 20.32
C PRO A 173 15.41 2.91 21.77
N VAL A 174 16.14 2.07 22.50
CA VAL A 174 16.63 2.39 23.84
C VAL A 174 17.47 3.67 23.79
N GLY A 175 17.04 4.70 24.53
CA GLY A 175 17.72 6.01 24.61
C GLY A 175 16.93 7.20 24.04
N TYR A 176 15.82 6.96 23.33
CA TYR A 176 14.89 8.03 22.95
C TYR A 176 14.10 8.51 24.18
N ARG A 177 14.21 9.80 24.50
CA ARG A 177 13.30 10.46 25.45
C ARG A 177 12.01 10.79 24.70
N LEU A 178 10.88 10.26 25.17
CA LEU A 178 9.56 10.75 24.76
C LEU A 178 9.48 12.23 25.14
N SER A 179 9.48 13.14 24.16
CA SER A 179 8.97 14.48 24.40
C SER A 179 7.47 14.35 24.57
N SER A 180 7.00 14.50 25.81
CA SER A 180 5.60 14.50 26.18
C SER A 180 4.83 15.55 25.38
N HIS A 181 4.17 15.12 24.31
CA HIS A 181 3.03 15.82 23.74
C HIS A 181 1.91 14.80 23.61
N GLY A 182 1.02 14.81 24.61
CA GLY A 182 -0.31 14.23 24.47
C GLY A 182 -0.61 12.93 25.22
N ILE A 183 -0.22 12.80 26.50
CA ILE A 183 -1.03 12.01 27.44
C ILE A 183 -1.21 12.86 28.70
N GLN A 184 -2.37 13.49 28.84
CA GLN A 184 -2.89 13.83 30.16
C GLN A 184 -3.74 12.64 30.60
N VAL A 185 -3.41 12.11 31.79
CA VAL A 185 -4.28 11.21 32.56
C VAL A 185 -5.30 12.06 33.29
#